data_AF-A0A4Q0M4T8-F1
#
_entry.id   AF-A0A4Q0M4T8-F1
#
_cell.length_a   1.000
_cell.length_b   1.000
_cell.length_c   1.000
_cell.angle_alpha   90.00
_cell.angle_beta   90.00
_cell.angle_gamma   90.00
#
_symmetry.space_group_name_H-M   'P 1'
#
loop_
_entity.id
_entity.type
_entity.pdbx_description
1 polymer ?
#
loop_
_entity_poly.entity_id
_entity_poly.type
_entity_poly.pdbx_seq_one_letter_code
_entity_poly.pdbx_strand_id
1 'polypeptide(L)'
;MQDIDAFLKELKRVVVVRSHAELGRPYETAIMPAIKKLKAEIQKQYIAEEMLAKKREQAIINTAPPEVLQDLDEFLGDCSDNHIFLQQQMAVIAEMRLVYLYKSYEIELKKILLDAYPAEVAALEALEEQINFLRLKRINLKKIPGYRATNELRIIVNNIKHATKLNARAKAIPEFQTSEAVVYQNGTDFYKRIEPLVNQYIEGISEKVFNSLS
;
A
#
# COMPACT_ATOMS: atom_id res chain seq x y z
N MET A 1 -28.68 33.76 -22.82
CA MET A 1 -28.30 33.98 -21.40
C MET A 1 -28.65 32.79 -20.50
N GLN A 2 -29.24 31.71 -21.02
CA GLN A 2 -28.66 30.36 -20.84
C GLN A 2 -27.26 30.45 -21.50
N ASP A 3 -26.12 30.03 -20.97
CA ASP A 3 -25.88 28.93 -20.03
C ASP A 3 -24.50 29.12 -19.33
N ILE A 4 -24.20 30.32 -18.82
CA ILE A 4 -22.92 30.55 -18.13
C ILE A 4 -22.89 29.78 -16.81
N ASP A 5 -24.01 29.73 -16.10
CA ASP A 5 -24.09 29.01 -14.83
C ASP A 5 -24.03 27.49 -15.00
N ALA A 6 -24.68 26.87 -16.00
CA ALA A 6 -24.49 25.44 -16.21
C ALA A 6 -23.16 25.10 -16.89
N PHE A 7 -22.58 25.99 -17.71
CA PHE A 7 -21.19 25.86 -18.17
C PHE A 7 -20.21 25.90 -16.99
N LEU A 8 -20.29 26.90 -16.11
CA LEU A 8 -19.44 26.99 -14.92
C LEU A 8 -19.67 25.82 -13.95
N LYS A 9 -20.90 25.32 -13.85
CA LYS A 9 -21.25 24.13 -13.08
C LYS A 9 -20.63 22.87 -13.67
N GLU A 10 -20.72 22.68 -14.99
CA GLU A 10 -20.10 21.55 -15.69
C GLU A 10 -18.57 21.66 -15.69
N LEU A 11 -18.01 22.88 -15.75
CA LEU A 11 -16.56 23.10 -15.65
C LEU A 11 -16.06 22.80 -14.23
N LYS A 12 -16.79 23.23 -13.19
CA LYS A 12 -16.51 22.83 -11.78
C LYS A 12 -16.66 21.33 -11.59
N ARG A 13 -17.68 20.71 -12.18
CA ARG A 13 -17.86 19.25 -12.18
C ARG A 13 -16.67 18.57 -12.84
N VAL A 14 -16.24 19.02 -14.01
CA VAL A 14 -15.10 18.47 -14.74
C VAL A 14 -13.80 18.65 -13.95
N VAL A 15 -13.60 19.79 -13.29
CA VAL A 15 -12.41 20.04 -12.46
C VAL A 15 -12.40 19.14 -11.21
N VAL A 16 -13.53 19.00 -10.52
CA VAL A 16 -13.67 18.20 -9.29
C VAL A 16 -13.71 16.69 -9.57
N VAL A 17 -14.36 16.26 -10.66
CA VAL A 17 -14.54 14.83 -11.03
C VAL A 17 -13.40 14.31 -11.91
N ARG A 18 -12.66 15.13 -12.67
CA ARG A 18 -11.49 14.65 -13.45
C ARG A 18 -10.16 14.75 -12.70
N SER A 19 -10.16 15.16 -11.43
CA SER A 19 -8.92 15.23 -10.64
C SER A 19 -8.42 13.87 -10.13
N HIS A 20 -9.01 12.76 -10.55
CA HIS A 20 -8.58 11.44 -10.10
C HIS A 20 -7.25 11.05 -10.75
N ALA A 21 -6.16 11.38 -10.05
CA ALA A 21 -4.89 10.74 -10.28
C ALA A 21 -5.04 9.25 -10.00
N GLU A 22 -4.46 8.43 -10.85
CA GLU A 22 -4.34 6.99 -10.63
C GLU A 22 -3.41 6.80 -9.40
N LEU A 23 -4.01 6.77 -8.20
CA LEU A 23 -3.26 6.79 -6.95
C LEU A 23 -2.31 5.60 -6.93
N GLY A 24 -1.06 5.85 -6.51
CA GLY A 24 -0.03 4.82 -6.45
C GLY A 24 0.77 4.58 -7.74
N ARG A 25 0.30 4.99 -8.92
CA ARG A 25 1.08 4.84 -10.17
C ARG A 25 2.43 5.57 -10.21
N PRO A 26 2.54 6.83 -9.72
CA PRO A 26 3.84 7.50 -9.64
C PRO A 26 4.82 6.73 -8.75
N TYR A 27 4.33 6.18 -7.63
CA TYR A 27 5.13 5.34 -6.74
C TYR A 27 5.56 4.04 -7.42
N GLU A 28 4.64 3.33 -8.08
CA GLU A 28 4.97 2.12 -8.83
C GLU A 28 6.07 2.39 -9.86
N THR A 29 5.89 3.41 -10.70
CA THR A 29 6.85 3.73 -11.76
C THR A 29 8.24 4.02 -11.18
N ALA A 30 8.31 4.74 -10.06
CA ALA A 30 9.56 5.06 -9.39
C ALA A 30 10.22 3.84 -8.72
N ILE A 31 9.45 2.92 -8.13
CA ILE A 31 9.99 1.82 -7.31
C ILE A 31 10.25 0.53 -8.10
N MET A 32 9.65 0.37 -9.28
CA MET A 32 9.78 -0.85 -10.09
C MET A 32 11.23 -1.26 -10.40
N PRO A 33 12.17 -0.34 -10.70
CA PRO A 33 13.58 -0.70 -10.86
C PRO A 33 14.19 -1.34 -9.61
N ALA A 34 13.86 -0.81 -8.42
CA ALA A 34 14.34 -1.35 -7.15
C ALA A 34 13.76 -2.75 -6.88
N ILE A 35 12.45 -2.93 -7.11
CA ILE A 35 11.80 -4.26 -7.01
C ILE A 35 12.46 -5.26 -7.94
N LYS A 36 12.71 -4.87 -9.20
CA LYS A 36 13.35 -5.75 -10.19
C LYS A 36 14.75 -6.16 -9.75
N LYS A 37 15.54 -5.21 -9.24
CA LYS A 37 16.89 -5.46 -8.72
C LYS A 37 16.86 -6.43 -7.53
N LEU A 38 16.01 -6.17 -6.53
CA LEU A 38 15.90 -7.02 -5.34
C LEU A 38 15.44 -8.44 -5.68
N LYS A 39 14.48 -8.60 -6.59
CA LYS A 39 14.06 -9.93 -7.05
C LYS A 39 15.20 -10.70 -7.70
N ALA A 40 16.03 -10.03 -8.49
CA ALA A 40 17.20 -10.66 -9.10
C ALA A 40 18.26 -11.05 -8.05
N GLU A 41 18.47 -10.20 -7.04
CA GLU A 41 19.39 -10.48 -5.93
C GLU A 41 18.91 -11.65 -5.07
N ILE A 42 17.62 -11.69 -4.70
CA ILE A 42 17.02 -12.82 -3.97
C ILE A 42 17.16 -14.12 -4.76
N GLN A 43 16.89 -14.09 -6.06
CA GLN A 43 17.03 -15.28 -6.90
C GLN A 43 18.48 -15.77 -6.95
N LYS A 44 19.43 -14.84 -7.08
CA LYS A 44 20.87 -15.16 -7.06
C LYS A 44 21.27 -15.78 -5.72
N GLN A 45 20.77 -15.23 -4.63
CA GLN A 45 21.06 -15.69 -3.26
C GLN A 45 20.51 -17.10 -3.02
N TYR A 46 19.26 -17.34 -3.41
CA TYR A 46 18.63 -18.68 -3.35
C TYR A 46 19.43 -19.74 -4.10
N ILE A 47 19.90 -19.42 -5.32
CA ILE A 47 20.72 -20.33 -6.13
C ILE A 47 22.07 -20.61 -5.45
N ALA A 48 22.70 -19.59 -4.83
CA ALA A 48 23.95 -19.76 -4.11
C ALA A 48 23.80 -20.67 -2.89
N GLU A 49 22.73 -20.51 -2.12
CA GLU A 49 22.38 -21.36 -0.98
C GLU A 49 22.17 -22.81 -1.40
N GLU A 50 21.40 -23.05 -2.46
CA GLU A 50 21.15 -24.40 -2.96
C GLU A 50 22.45 -25.08 -3.41
N MET A 51 23.34 -24.35 -4.10
CA MET A 51 24.64 -24.86 -4.49
C MET A 51 25.54 -25.18 -3.29
N LEU A 52 25.54 -24.32 -2.27
CA LEU A 52 26.36 -24.50 -1.08
C LEU A 52 25.85 -25.66 -0.22
N ALA A 53 24.54 -25.82 -0.09
CA ALA A 53 23.90 -26.95 0.59
C ALA A 53 24.28 -28.29 -0.07
N LYS A 54 24.25 -28.35 -1.41
CA LYS A 54 24.70 -29.54 -2.17
C LYS A 54 26.20 -29.82 -1.97
N LYS A 55 27.04 -28.79 -1.95
CA LYS A 55 28.48 -28.94 -1.67
C LYS A 55 28.72 -29.50 -0.28
N ARG A 56 27.97 -29.02 0.72
CA ARG A 56 28.01 -29.53 2.08
C ARG A 56 27.59 -31.00 2.16
N GLU A 57 26.48 -31.37 1.53
CA GLU A 57 26.03 -32.76 1.47
C GLU A 57 27.10 -33.67 0.85
N GLN A 58 27.70 -33.24 -0.26
CA GLN A 58 28.78 -33.98 -0.90
C GLN A 58 30.03 -34.07 -0.03
N ALA A 59 30.38 -33.02 0.72
CA ALA A 59 31.50 -33.04 1.65
C ALA A 59 31.29 -34.05 2.79
N ILE A 60 30.05 -34.18 3.29
CA ILE A 60 29.68 -35.21 4.29
C ILE A 60 29.85 -36.61 3.69
N ILE A 61 29.32 -36.84 2.49
CA ILE A 61 29.46 -38.13 1.78
C ILE A 61 30.95 -38.49 1.59
N ASN A 62 31.77 -37.49 1.26
CA ASN A 62 33.19 -37.65 1.05
C ASN A 62 34.01 -37.69 2.34
N THR A 63 33.37 -37.73 3.51
CA THR A 63 34.04 -37.73 4.83
C THR A 63 35.06 -36.59 4.99
N ALA A 64 34.68 -35.39 4.52
CA ALA A 64 35.51 -34.21 4.64
C ALA A 64 35.86 -33.89 6.10
N PRO A 65 37.02 -33.24 6.36
CA PRO A 65 37.41 -32.84 7.70
C PRO A 65 36.34 -31.94 8.37
N PRO A 66 36.17 -32.00 9.70
CA PRO A 66 35.21 -31.16 10.43
C PRO A 66 35.38 -29.66 10.16
N GLU A 67 36.61 -29.19 9.97
CA GLU A 67 36.90 -27.77 9.68
C GLU A 67 36.26 -27.33 8.37
N VAL A 68 36.28 -28.17 7.34
CA VAL A 68 35.65 -27.89 6.04
C VAL A 68 34.13 -27.84 6.16
N LEU A 69 33.55 -28.71 6.99
CA LEU A 69 32.11 -28.71 7.25
C LEU A 69 31.68 -27.45 8.03
N GLN A 70 32.49 -27.03 9.00
CA GLN A 70 32.28 -25.81 9.77
C GLN A 70 32.32 -24.57 8.88
N ASP A 71 33.32 -24.45 8.00
CA ASP A 71 33.41 -23.33 7.05
C ASP A 71 32.16 -23.28 6.16
N LEU A 72 31.70 -24.43 5.64
CA LEU A 72 30.49 -24.51 4.82
C LEU A 72 29.22 -24.13 5.60
N ASP A 73 29.14 -24.50 6.87
CA ASP A 73 28.04 -24.13 7.76
C ASP A 73 28.01 -22.61 8.04
N GLU A 74 29.18 -22.00 8.26
CA GLU A 74 29.31 -20.54 8.42
C GLU A 74 28.87 -19.81 7.15
N PHE A 75 29.36 -20.22 5.98
CA PHE A 75 28.94 -19.63 4.70
C PHE A 75 27.44 -19.81 4.42
N LEU A 76 26.84 -20.93 4.84
CA LEU A 76 25.39 -21.15 4.74
C LEU A 76 24.61 -20.21 5.65
N GLY A 77 25.11 -19.98 6.88
CA GLY A 77 24.55 -19.02 7.82
C GLY A 77 24.53 -17.61 7.23
N ASP A 78 25.68 -17.12 6.77
CA ASP A 78 25.81 -15.81 6.14
C ASP A 78 24.88 -15.63 4.94
N CYS A 79 24.77 -16.68 4.12
CA CYS A 79 23.86 -16.67 2.98
C CYS A 79 22.39 -16.53 3.43
N SER A 80 21.98 -17.34 4.41
CA SER A 80 20.62 -17.33 4.94
C SER A 80 20.25 -15.98 5.55
N ASP A 81 21.15 -15.37 6.32
CA ASP A 81 20.95 -14.05 6.92
C ASP A 81 20.77 -12.98 5.85
N ASN A 82 21.59 -13.00 4.79
CA ASN A 82 21.44 -12.09 3.67
C ASN A 82 20.12 -12.30 2.92
N HIS A 83 19.67 -13.54 2.74
CA HIS A 83 18.37 -13.84 2.14
C HIS A 83 17.21 -13.26 2.94
N ILE A 84 17.23 -13.46 4.27
CA ILE A 84 16.23 -12.92 5.19
C ILE A 84 16.22 -11.39 5.09
N PHE A 85 17.39 -10.75 5.07
CA PHE A 85 17.52 -9.31 4.92
C PHE A 85 16.90 -8.79 3.61
N LEU A 86 17.16 -9.46 2.48
CA LEU A 86 16.56 -9.08 1.19
C LEU A 86 15.03 -9.26 1.19
N GLN A 87 14.50 -10.31 1.83
CA GLN A 87 13.06 -10.49 1.99
C GLN A 87 12.44 -9.38 2.85
N GLN A 88 13.12 -8.94 3.91
CA GLN A 88 12.70 -7.80 4.73
C GLN A 88 12.65 -6.51 3.92
N GLN A 89 13.64 -6.23 3.07
CA GLN A 89 13.59 -5.07 2.16
C GLN A 89 12.39 -5.13 1.22
N MET A 90 12.08 -6.30 0.68
CA MET A 90 10.88 -6.48 -0.16
C MET A 90 9.59 -6.24 0.64
N ALA A 91 9.52 -6.69 1.89
CA ALA A 91 8.39 -6.38 2.77
C ALA A 91 8.23 -4.87 2.99
N VAL A 92 9.32 -4.16 3.28
CA VAL A 92 9.32 -2.69 3.46
C VAL A 92 8.80 -1.98 2.20
N ILE A 93 9.18 -2.43 0.99
CA ILE A 93 8.65 -1.86 -0.25
C ILE A 93 7.13 -2.02 -0.34
N ALA A 94 6.60 -3.18 0.04
CA ALA A 94 5.16 -3.41 0.04
C ALA A 94 4.43 -2.55 1.09
N GLU A 95 5.01 -2.40 2.29
CA GLU A 95 4.48 -1.51 3.32
C GLU A 95 4.45 -0.05 2.85
N MET A 96 5.56 0.45 2.32
CA MET A 96 5.68 1.81 1.79
C MET A 96 4.68 2.06 0.66
N ARG A 97 4.41 1.06 -0.17
CA ARG A 97 3.39 1.13 -1.23
C ARG A 97 1.99 1.35 -0.66
N LEU A 98 1.62 0.62 0.39
CA LEU A 98 0.33 0.77 1.07
C LEU A 98 0.23 2.11 1.79
N VAL A 99 1.29 2.53 2.48
CA VAL A 99 1.37 3.84 3.15
C VAL A 99 1.22 4.97 2.13
N TYR A 100 1.89 4.88 0.99
CA TYR A 100 1.79 5.86 -0.08
C TYR A 100 0.37 5.96 -0.64
N LEU A 101 -0.27 4.83 -0.94
CA LEU A 101 -1.65 4.80 -1.42
C LEU A 101 -2.60 5.49 -0.43
N TYR A 102 -2.47 5.18 0.86
CA TYR A 102 -3.28 5.80 1.90
C TYR A 102 -3.01 7.30 2.02
N LYS A 103 -1.75 7.72 1.95
CA LYS A 103 -1.42 9.15 2.00
C LYS A 103 -1.94 9.93 0.80
N SER A 104 -1.89 9.30 -0.37
CA SER A 104 -2.43 9.87 -1.60
C SER A 104 -3.95 10.06 -1.50
N TYR A 105 -4.65 9.09 -0.90
CA TYR A 105 -6.07 9.20 -0.56
C TYR A 105 -6.35 10.40 0.37
N GLU A 106 -5.59 10.58 1.45
CA GLU A 106 -5.79 11.71 2.38
C GLU A 106 -5.59 13.06 1.69
N ILE A 107 -4.55 13.17 0.87
CA ILE A 107 -4.24 14.40 0.12
C ILE A 107 -5.37 14.72 -0.87
N GLU A 108 -5.82 13.73 -1.64
CA GLU A 108 -6.86 13.95 -2.63
C GLU A 108 -8.21 14.28 -1.97
N LEU A 109 -8.53 13.65 -0.83
CA LEU A 109 -9.72 14.02 -0.06
C LEU A 109 -9.66 15.48 0.42
N LYS A 110 -8.54 15.91 1.02
CA LYS A 110 -8.37 17.29 1.47
C LYS A 110 -8.51 18.26 0.31
N LYS A 111 -7.94 17.93 -0.85
CA LYS A 111 -8.04 18.73 -2.07
C LYS A 111 -9.48 18.86 -2.56
N ILE A 112 -10.21 17.74 -2.72
CA ILE A 112 -11.63 17.74 -3.11
C ILE A 112 -12.45 18.65 -2.18
N LEU A 113 -12.19 18.57 -0.88
CA LEU A 113 -12.90 19.37 0.12
C LEU A 113 -12.53 20.85 0.06
N LEU A 114 -11.25 21.20 -0.15
CA LEU A 114 -10.80 22.58 -0.32
C LEU A 114 -11.37 23.22 -1.58
N ASP A 115 -11.43 22.47 -2.68
CA ASP A 115 -11.98 22.95 -3.95
C ASP A 115 -13.50 23.23 -3.84
N ALA A 116 -14.21 22.45 -3.03
CA ALA A 116 -15.66 22.58 -2.83
C ALA A 116 -16.05 23.55 -1.70
N TYR A 117 -15.26 23.62 -0.63
CA TYR A 117 -15.57 24.32 0.64
C TYR A 117 -14.34 25.03 1.23
N PRO A 118 -13.74 25.98 0.49
CA PRO A 118 -12.43 26.53 0.85
C PRO A 118 -12.41 27.23 2.22
N ALA A 119 -13.50 27.91 2.60
CA ALA A 119 -13.56 28.63 3.87
C ALA A 119 -13.74 27.70 5.08
N GLU A 120 -14.54 26.63 4.95
CA GLU A 120 -14.83 25.72 6.05
C GLU A 120 -13.77 24.64 6.26
N VAL A 121 -13.01 24.29 5.22
CA VAL A 121 -12.08 23.15 5.23
C VAL A 121 -10.63 23.55 5.48
N ALA A 122 -10.26 24.82 5.29
CA ALA A 122 -8.87 25.28 5.42
C ALA A 122 -8.20 24.90 6.76
N ALA A 123 -8.98 24.80 7.84
CA ALA A 123 -8.50 24.43 9.17
C ALA A 123 -8.58 22.93 9.50
N LEU A 124 -9.16 22.10 8.62
CA LEU A 124 -9.34 20.65 8.86
C LEU A 124 -8.07 19.90 8.46
N GLU A 125 -7.27 19.53 9.45
CA GLU A 125 -5.98 18.86 9.26
C GLU A 125 -6.11 17.33 9.37
N ALA A 126 -6.97 16.84 10.27
CA ALA A 126 -7.13 15.41 10.50
C ALA A 126 -8.17 14.78 9.56
N LEU A 127 -7.93 13.54 9.15
CA LEU A 127 -8.89 12.78 8.33
C LEU A 127 -10.25 12.63 9.03
N GLU A 128 -10.24 12.41 10.35
CA GLU A 128 -11.46 12.31 11.15
C GLU A 128 -12.30 13.60 11.11
N GLU A 129 -11.65 14.76 11.09
CA GLU A 129 -12.30 16.07 10.97
C GLU A 129 -12.95 16.22 9.59
N GLN A 130 -12.24 15.84 8.53
CA GLN A 130 -12.74 15.82 7.15
C GLN A 130 -13.95 14.87 6.99
N ILE A 131 -13.89 13.68 7.59
CA ILE A 131 -15.00 12.72 7.62
C ILE A 131 -16.21 13.29 8.36
N ASN A 132 -15.99 13.93 9.51
CA ASN A 132 -17.07 14.55 10.28
C ASN A 132 -17.71 15.71 9.52
N PHE A 133 -16.91 16.52 8.84
CA PHE A 133 -17.40 17.58 7.97
C PHE A 133 -18.30 17.05 6.85
N LEU A 134 -17.89 15.98 6.16
CA LEU A 134 -18.71 15.33 5.13
C LEU A 134 -20.04 14.82 5.68
N ARG A 135 -20.07 14.31 6.91
CA ARG A 135 -21.32 13.92 7.59
C ARG A 135 -22.22 15.13 7.86
N LEU A 136 -21.67 16.28 8.23
CA LEU A 136 -22.45 17.52 8.40
C LEU A 136 -23.07 17.97 7.06
N LYS A 137 -22.37 17.78 5.94
CA LYS A 137 -22.89 17.97 4.57
C LYS A 137 -23.83 16.83 4.11
N ARG A 138 -24.26 15.94 5.02
CA ARG A 138 -25.16 14.79 4.78
C ARG A 138 -24.63 13.77 3.77
N ILE A 139 -23.31 13.72 3.57
CA ILE A 139 -22.67 12.73 2.69
C ILE A 139 -22.38 11.46 3.50
N ASN A 140 -23.07 10.38 3.18
CA ASN A 140 -22.86 9.09 3.84
C ASN A 140 -21.74 8.29 3.18
N LEU A 141 -20.52 8.47 3.69
CA LEU A 141 -19.31 7.79 3.22
C LEU A 141 -19.40 6.27 3.19
N LYS A 142 -20.18 5.64 4.08
CA LYS A 142 -20.30 4.18 4.15
C LYS A 142 -21.06 3.58 2.95
N LYS A 143 -21.84 4.40 2.24
CA LYS A 143 -22.63 3.99 1.07
C LYS A 143 -21.89 4.16 -0.25
N ILE A 144 -20.71 4.77 -0.23
CA ILE A 144 -19.92 4.99 -1.44
C ILE A 144 -19.14 3.70 -1.76
N PRO A 145 -19.18 3.20 -3.01
CA PRO A 145 -18.39 2.05 -3.43
C PRO A 145 -16.91 2.21 -3.05
N GLY A 146 -16.27 1.13 -2.63
CA GLY A 146 -14.87 1.16 -2.20
C GLY A 146 -14.62 1.57 -0.74
N TYR A 147 -15.63 2.06 -0.01
CA TYR A 147 -15.48 2.43 1.42
C TYR A 147 -14.82 1.34 2.26
N ARG A 148 -15.28 0.09 2.10
CA ARG A 148 -14.73 -1.06 2.84
C ARG A 148 -13.24 -1.24 2.58
N ALA A 149 -12.82 -1.21 1.30
CA ALA A 149 -11.42 -1.37 0.91
C ALA A 149 -10.55 -0.23 1.47
N THR A 150 -11.02 1.01 1.42
CA THR A 150 -10.31 2.16 2.01
C THR A 150 -10.18 2.03 3.53
N ASN A 151 -11.21 1.53 4.20
CA ASN A 151 -11.14 1.27 5.64
C ASN A 151 -10.20 0.09 5.98
N GLU A 152 -10.17 -0.96 5.17
CA GLU A 152 -9.18 -2.05 5.29
C GLU A 152 -7.76 -1.50 5.11
N LEU A 153 -7.52 -0.63 4.13
CA LEU A 153 -6.23 0.05 3.94
C LEU A 153 -5.81 0.83 5.18
N ARG A 154 -6.73 1.62 5.76
CA ARG A 154 -6.49 2.36 7.00
C ARG A 154 -6.09 1.42 8.15
N ILE A 155 -6.77 0.28 8.30
CA ILE A 155 -6.47 -0.71 9.35
C ILE A 155 -5.05 -1.25 9.18
N ILE A 156 -4.66 -1.61 7.95
CA ILE A 156 -3.32 -2.15 7.67
C ILE A 156 -2.25 -1.08 7.87
N VAL A 157 -2.43 0.13 7.34
CA VAL A 157 -1.46 1.23 7.51
C VAL A 157 -1.28 1.61 8.97
N ASN A 158 -2.36 1.63 9.76
CA ASN A 158 -2.24 1.87 11.20
C ASN A 158 -1.52 0.72 11.92
N ASN A 159 -1.68 -0.53 11.46
CA ASN A 159 -0.94 -1.65 12.01
C ASN A 159 0.56 -1.53 11.69
N ILE A 160 0.92 -1.24 10.43
CA ILE A 160 2.32 -0.99 10.00
C ILE A 160 2.99 0.09 10.87
N LYS A 161 2.27 1.17 11.19
CA LYS A 161 2.82 2.30 11.97
C LYS A 161 3.02 2.02 13.45
N HIS A 162 2.22 1.13 14.05
CA HIS A 162 2.09 1.06 15.51
C HIS A 162 2.27 -0.34 16.09
N ALA A 163 2.39 -1.37 15.26
CA ALA A 163 2.48 -2.75 15.72
C ALA A 163 3.60 -3.49 15.00
N THR A 164 4.30 -4.33 15.76
CA THR A 164 5.28 -5.27 15.22
C THR A 164 4.63 -6.51 14.60
N LYS A 165 3.34 -6.75 14.91
CA LYS A 165 2.55 -7.89 14.42
C LYS A 165 1.14 -7.46 14.03
N LEU A 166 0.57 -8.20 13.08
CA LEU A 166 -0.82 -8.01 12.64
C LEU A 166 -1.79 -8.31 13.79
N ASN A 167 -2.61 -7.31 14.12
CA ASN A 167 -3.66 -7.46 15.14
C ASN A 167 -4.89 -8.20 14.56
N ALA A 168 -5.85 -8.54 15.42
CA ALA A 168 -7.05 -9.27 15.02
C ALA A 168 -7.86 -8.59 13.90
N ARG A 169 -7.85 -7.25 13.82
CA ARG A 169 -8.54 -6.52 12.75
C ARG A 169 -7.81 -6.64 11.42
N ALA A 170 -6.47 -6.57 11.44
CA ALA A 170 -5.65 -6.80 10.26
C ALA A 170 -5.79 -8.26 9.78
N LYS A 171 -5.78 -9.24 10.70
CA LYS A 171 -5.96 -10.67 10.39
C LYS A 171 -7.37 -11.02 9.89
N ALA A 172 -8.36 -10.15 10.05
CA ALA A 172 -9.68 -10.35 9.43
C ALA A 172 -9.69 -10.08 7.92
N ILE A 173 -8.63 -9.44 7.38
CA ILE A 173 -8.49 -9.12 5.96
C ILE A 173 -7.93 -10.36 5.24
N PRO A 174 -8.51 -10.79 4.08
CA PRO A 174 -8.20 -12.07 3.45
C PRO A 174 -6.71 -12.37 3.24
N GLU A 175 -5.94 -11.38 2.79
CA GLU A 175 -4.51 -11.53 2.49
C GLU A 175 -3.63 -11.75 3.73
N PHE A 176 -4.16 -11.44 4.91
CA PHE A 176 -3.42 -11.36 6.16
C PHE A 176 -3.86 -12.40 7.20
N GLN A 177 -4.82 -13.26 6.88
CA GLN A 177 -5.43 -14.20 7.85
C GLN A 177 -4.41 -15.12 8.54
N THR A 178 -3.43 -15.60 7.78
CA THR A 178 -2.43 -16.57 8.24
C THR A 178 -1.05 -15.93 8.48
N SER A 179 -0.93 -14.62 8.30
CA SER A 179 0.35 -13.93 8.39
C SER A 179 0.52 -13.19 9.71
N GLU A 180 1.75 -13.19 10.23
CA GLU A 180 2.10 -12.42 11.43
C GLU A 180 2.48 -10.97 11.11
N ALA A 181 2.85 -10.68 9.87
CA ALA A 181 3.33 -9.38 9.42
C ALA A 181 2.92 -9.09 7.97
N VAL A 182 3.12 -7.85 7.52
CA VAL A 182 3.07 -7.55 6.09
C VAL A 182 4.36 -8.09 5.47
N VAL A 183 4.23 -8.96 4.50
CA VAL A 183 5.33 -9.46 3.66
C VAL A 183 5.07 -9.04 2.22
N TYR A 184 6.09 -9.16 1.37
CA TYR A 184 5.97 -8.67 0.00
C TYR A 184 4.75 -9.25 -0.75
N GLN A 185 4.51 -10.56 -0.62
CA GLN A 185 3.43 -11.23 -1.34
C GLN A 185 2.05 -10.74 -0.88
N ASN A 186 1.74 -10.85 0.41
CA ASN A 186 0.42 -10.45 0.91
C ASN A 186 0.16 -8.94 0.78
N GLY A 187 1.19 -8.11 0.95
CA GLY A 187 1.08 -6.66 0.77
C GLY A 187 0.83 -6.29 -0.69
N THR A 188 1.47 -6.99 -1.63
CA THR A 188 1.26 -6.81 -3.07
C THR A 188 -0.14 -7.27 -3.49
N ASP A 189 -0.58 -8.43 -3.02
CA ASP A 189 -1.91 -8.98 -3.37
C ASP A 189 -3.01 -8.09 -2.79
N PHE A 190 -2.85 -7.64 -1.55
CA PHE A 190 -3.74 -6.69 -0.92
C PHE A 190 -3.82 -5.41 -1.74
N TYR A 191 -2.67 -4.80 -2.07
CA TYR A 191 -2.62 -3.59 -2.89
C TYR A 191 -3.39 -3.74 -4.20
N LYS A 192 -3.12 -4.81 -4.96
CA LYS A 192 -3.78 -5.06 -6.26
C LYS A 192 -5.29 -5.12 -6.14
N ARG A 193 -5.81 -5.68 -5.04
CA ARG A 193 -7.25 -5.71 -4.77
C ARG A 193 -7.79 -4.34 -4.41
N ILE A 194 -7.12 -3.59 -3.54
CA ILE A 194 -7.69 -2.37 -2.94
C ILE A 194 -7.48 -1.11 -3.79
N GLU A 195 -6.39 -0.98 -4.54
CA GLU A 195 -6.08 0.23 -5.33
C GLU A 195 -7.25 0.67 -6.23
N PRO A 196 -7.82 -0.18 -7.11
CA PRO A 196 -8.94 0.24 -7.97
C PRO A 196 -10.17 0.63 -7.15
N LEU A 197 -10.40 0.00 -6.01
CA LEU A 197 -11.53 0.29 -5.12
C LEU A 197 -11.34 1.61 -4.34
N VAL A 198 -10.10 1.94 -3.96
CA VAL A 198 -9.77 3.23 -3.33
C VAL A 198 -9.93 4.37 -4.33
N ASN A 199 -9.49 4.18 -5.57
CA ASN A 199 -9.73 5.14 -6.65
C ASN A 199 -11.23 5.37 -6.88
N GLN A 200 -12.00 4.28 -6.99
CA GLN A 200 -13.47 4.35 -7.11
C GLN A 200 -14.13 5.06 -5.91
N TYR A 201 -13.57 4.89 -4.71
CA TYR A 201 -14.10 5.55 -3.51
C TYR A 201 -13.89 7.06 -3.55
N ILE A 202 -12.71 7.50 -3.98
CA ILE A 202 -12.40 8.93 -4.16
C ILE A 202 -13.27 9.54 -5.27
N GLU A 203 -13.49 8.82 -6.38
CA GLU A 203 -14.46 9.20 -7.42
C GLU A 203 -15.85 9.42 -6.86
N GLY A 204 -16.36 8.44 -6.12
CA GLY A 204 -17.69 8.54 -5.52
C GLY A 204 -17.80 9.65 -4.46
N ILE A 205 -16.73 9.95 -3.71
CA ILE A 205 -16.70 11.11 -2.81
C ILE A 205 -16.81 12.40 -3.61
N SER A 206 -16.00 12.56 -4.64
CA SER A 206 -16.00 13.75 -5.50
C SER A 206 -17.39 14.02 -6.07
N GLU A 207 -18.06 13.00 -6.60
CA GLU A 207 -19.43 13.11 -7.09
C GLU A 207 -20.42 13.54 -6.00
N LYS A 208 -20.33 12.97 -4.79
CA LYS A 208 -21.24 13.34 -3.69
C LYS A 208 -20.99 14.75 -3.17
N VAL A 209 -19.72 15.16 -3.09
CA VAL A 209 -19.32 16.52 -2.73
C VAL A 209 -19.88 17.51 -3.76
N PHE A 210 -19.69 17.25 -5.05
CA PHE A 210 -20.24 18.10 -6.09
C PHE A 210 -21.77 18.23 -6.02
N ASN A 211 -22.46 17.09 -5.87
CA ASN A 211 -23.93 17.09 -5.78
C ASN A 211 -24.46 17.85 -4.54
N SER A 212 -23.65 17.99 -3.49
CA SER A 212 -24.02 18.77 -2.29
C SER A 212 -23.81 20.28 -2.43
N LEU A 213 -23.15 20.74 -3.49
CA LEU A 213 -23.00 22.17 -3.83
C LEU A 213 -24.19 22.72 -4.63
N SER A 214 -25.08 21.84 -5.13
CA SER A 214 -26.28 22.17 -5.91
C SER A 214 -27.51 22.28 -5.02
#